data_AF-A0A1I3K6M2-F1
#
_entry.id   AF-A0A1I3K6M2-F1
#
_cell.length_a   1.000
_cell.length_b   1.000
_cell.length_c   1.000
_cell.angle_alpha   90.00
_cell.angle_beta   90.00
_cell.angle_gamma   90.00
#
_symmetry.space_group_name_H-M   'P 1'
#
loop_
_entity.id
_entity.type
_entity.pdbx_description
1 polymer ?
#
loop_
_entity_poly.entity_id
_entity_poly.type
_entity_poly.pdbx_seq_one_letter_code
_entity_poly.pdbx_strand_id
1 'polypeptide(L)'
;MNDELIISRINELESLILKLSRDLKESTPKSNDSLSKQRFFSLKEAVELKYGNSQSYTTISTNYALIPCGNTNYEIVGGVRRWKSELILEWLNVTDKDIIPYLEKYHVPLTGRIGEKYLKKYGKKEESV
;
A
#
# COMPACT_ATOMS: atom_id res chain seq x y z
N MET A 1 -23.38 -6.86 41.42
CA MET A 1 -22.32 -5.83 41.34
C MET A 1 -21.39 -6.01 40.14
N ASN A 2 -21.19 -7.23 39.61
CA ASN A 2 -20.35 -7.43 38.42
C ASN A 2 -21.05 -7.03 37.10
N ASP A 3 -22.37 -7.16 37.02
CA ASP A 3 -23.08 -6.94 35.75
C ASP A 3 -23.10 -5.48 35.31
N GLU A 4 -23.21 -4.53 36.25
CA GLU A 4 -23.12 -3.09 35.95
C GLU A 4 -21.73 -2.68 35.46
N LEU A 5 -20.67 -3.31 36.00
CA LEU A 5 -19.29 -3.08 35.56
C LEU A 5 -19.06 -3.65 34.15
N ILE A 6 -19.64 -4.81 33.84
CA ILE A 6 -19.59 -5.43 32.51
C ILE A 6 -20.32 -4.56 31.49
N ILE A 7 -21.54 -4.10 31.82
CA ILE A 7 -22.34 -3.23 30.95
C ILE A 7 -21.61 -1.91 30.69
N SER A 8 -21.00 -1.31 31.72
CA SER A 8 -20.20 -0.08 31.56
C SER A 8 -19.02 -0.28 30.61
N ARG A 9 -18.32 -1.43 30.67
CA ARG A 9 -17.20 -1.73 29.77
C ARG A 9 -17.64 -2.01 28.34
N ILE A 10 -18.80 -2.65 28.14
CA ILE A 10 -19.38 -2.84 26.81
C ILE A 10 -19.67 -1.48 26.15
N ASN A 11 -20.30 -0.55 26.89
CA ASN A 11 -20.63 0.78 26.38
C ASN A 11 -19.38 1.61 26.02
N GLU A 12 -18.30 1.50 26.80
CA GLU A 12 -17.03 2.15 26.47
C GLU A 12 -16.42 1.59 25.17
N LEU A 13 -16.48 0.27 24.98
CA LEU A 13 -15.98 -0.38 23.76
C LEU A 13 -16.78 0.03 22.53
N GLU A 14 -18.10 0.10 22.62
CA GLU A 14 -18.96 0.57 21.53
C GLU A 14 -18.64 2.03 21.15
N SER A 15 -18.41 2.90 22.13
CA SER A 15 -18.00 4.28 21.89
C SER A 15 -16.66 4.38 21.16
N LEU A 16 -15.69 3.54 21.54
CA LEU A 16 -14.37 3.48 20.90
C LEU A 16 -14.46 2.97 19.46
N ILE A 17 -15.28 1.95 19.19
CA ILE A 17 -15.51 1.42 17.84
C ILE A 17 -16.11 2.50 16.93
N LEU A 18 -17.07 3.28 17.42
CA LEU A 18 -17.69 4.38 16.66
C LEU A 18 -16.70 5.50 16.35
N LYS A 19 -15.85 5.87 17.31
CA LYS A 19 -14.78 6.87 17.10
C LYS A 19 -13.79 6.39 16.04
N LEU A 20 -13.26 5.18 16.20
CA LEU A 20 -12.33 4.58 15.24
C LEU A 20 -12.93 4.49 13.84
N SER A 21 -14.22 4.13 13.72
CA SER A 21 -14.92 4.05 12.44
C SER A 21 -15.09 5.42 11.77
N ARG A 22 -15.32 6.48 12.56
CA ARG A 22 -15.39 7.86 12.07
C ARG A 22 -14.01 8.34 11.63
N ASP A 23 -12.99 8.10 12.44
CA ASP A 23 -11.61 8.46 12.13
C ASP A 23 -11.11 7.72 10.86
N LEU A 24 -11.54 6.47 10.64
CA LEU A 24 -11.26 5.73 9.41
C LEU A 24 -11.97 6.32 8.18
N LYS A 25 -13.21 6.81 8.34
CA LYS A 25 -13.97 7.49 7.29
C LYS A 25 -13.43 8.89 6.95
N GLU A 26 -12.78 9.56 7.91
CA GLU A 26 -12.16 10.87 7.69
C GLU A 26 -10.72 10.74 7.17
N SER A 27 -10.01 9.66 7.53
CA SER A 27 -8.68 9.35 7.00
C SER A 27 -8.69 8.59 5.68
N THR A 28 -9.84 8.08 5.23
CA THR A 28 -9.99 7.63 3.85
C THR A 28 -9.95 8.87 2.96
N PRO A 29 -8.91 9.04 2.11
CA PRO A 29 -8.78 10.21 1.27
C PRO A 29 -10.06 10.37 0.43
N LYS A 30 -10.65 11.57 0.49
CA LYS A 30 -11.80 11.98 -0.31
C LYS A 30 -11.61 11.50 -1.75
N SER A 31 -12.43 10.51 -2.11
CA SER A 31 -12.79 10.01 -3.43
C SER A 31 -11.69 9.93 -4.50
N ASN A 32 -11.62 8.77 -5.14
CA ASN A 32 -10.87 8.47 -6.38
C ASN A 32 -11.15 9.43 -7.58
N ASP A 33 -11.98 10.46 -7.41
CA ASP A 33 -12.39 11.41 -8.45
C ASP A 33 -11.32 12.44 -8.83
N SER A 34 -10.36 12.74 -7.95
CA SER A 34 -9.21 13.60 -8.31
C SER A 34 -8.10 12.80 -8.99
N LEU A 35 -7.92 11.54 -8.59
CA LEU A 35 -6.93 10.60 -9.13
C LEU A 35 -7.21 10.24 -10.60
N SER A 36 -8.47 10.21 -11.02
CA SER A 36 -8.87 9.93 -12.41
C SER A 36 -8.57 11.09 -13.38
N LYS A 37 -8.42 12.32 -12.89
CA LYS A 37 -8.12 13.51 -13.72
C LYS A 37 -6.64 13.70 -13.98
N GLN A 38 -5.78 13.35 -13.02
CA GLN A 38 -4.33 13.39 -13.19
C GLN A 38 -3.93 12.16 -14.02
N ARG A 39 -3.21 12.34 -15.14
CA ARG A 39 -2.79 11.25 -16.04
C ARG A 39 -1.50 10.53 -15.61
N PHE A 40 -0.67 11.22 -14.82
CA PHE A 40 0.65 10.76 -14.45
C PHE A 40 1.01 11.15 -13.01
N PHE A 41 1.67 10.25 -12.31
CA PHE A 41 2.18 10.48 -10.95
C PHE A 41 3.68 10.22 -10.89
N SER A 42 4.41 11.11 -10.22
CA SER A 42 5.77 10.86 -9.77
C SER A 42 5.81 9.81 -8.67
N LEU A 43 6.98 9.22 -8.44
CA LEU A 43 7.17 8.28 -7.34
C LEU A 43 6.86 8.92 -5.97
N LYS A 44 7.17 10.20 -5.80
CA LYS A 44 6.90 10.91 -4.54
C LYS A 44 5.40 10.99 -4.26
N GLU A 45 4.62 11.43 -5.25
CA GLU A 45 3.15 11.49 -5.15
C GLU A 45 2.56 10.09 -4.90
N ALA A 46 3.06 9.07 -5.61
CA ALA A 46 2.59 7.69 -5.42
C ALA A 46 2.88 7.17 -4.00
N VAL A 47 4.07 7.43 -3.46
CA VAL A 47 4.44 7.04 -2.09
C VAL A 47 3.57 7.73 -1.05
N GLU A 48 3.32 9.03 -1.21
CA GLU A 48 2.41 9.79 -0.34
C GLU A 48 0.99 9.20 -0.40
N LEU A 49 0.51 8.76 -1.56
CA LEU A 49 -0.79 8.10 -1.69
C LEU A 49 -0.85 6.73 -1.00
N LYS A 50 0.20 5.90 -1.11
CA LYS A 50 0.19 4.53 -0.58
C LYS A 50 0.44 4.47 0.93
N TYR A 51 1.39 5.26 1.40
CA TYR A 51 1.91 5.17 2.77
C TYR A 51 1.56 6.40 3.62
N GLY A 52 1.01 7.47 3.03
CA GLY A 52 0.90 8.75 3.72
C GLY A 52 2.27 9.21 4.22
N ASN A 53 2.33 9.67 5.47
CA ASN A 53 3.56 10.08 6.14
C ASN A 53 4.31 8.92 6.83
N SER A 54 3.83 7.67 6.69
CA SER A 54 4.37 6.53 7.46
C SER A 54 5.67 5.94 6.92
N GLN A 55 6.00 6.19 5.65
CA GLN A 55 7.26 5.74 5.05
C GLN A 55 7.93 6.85 4.24
N SER A 56 9.25 6.94 4.39
CA SER A 56 10.06 7.91 3.65
C SER A 56 10.24 7.49 2.19
N TYR A 57 10.04 8.45 1.29
CA TYR A 57 10.39 8.34 -0.14
C TYR A 57 11.80 7.77 -0.36
N THR A 58 12.77 8.13 0.48
CA THR A 58 14.16 7.65 0.36
C THR A 58 14.26 6.14 0.58
N THR A 59 13.49 5.61 1.53
CA THR A 59 13.43 4.17 1.80
C THR A 59 12.73 3.42 0.68
N ILE A 60 11.67 4.00 0.11
CA ILE A 60 10.93 3.37 -0.99
C ILE A 60 11.74 3.39 -2.29
N SER A 61 12.32 4.53 -2.64
CA SER A 61 13.02 4.75 -3.92
C SER A 61 14.27 3.89 -4.11
N THR A 62 14.80 3.30 -3.04
CA THR A 62 15.92 2.37 -3.08
C THR A 62 15.50 0.89 -3.18
N ASN A 63 14.21 0.59 -3.05
CA ASN A 63 13.69 -0.77 -3.03
C ASN A 63 12.68 -0.98 -4.16
N TYR A 64 13.13 -1.60 -5.25
CA TYR A 64 12.29 -1.91 -6.42
C TYR A 64 10.98 -2.63 -6.05
N ALA A 65 11.01 -3.53 -5.06
CA ALA A 65 9.81 -4.22 -4.56
C ALA A 65 8.71 -3.29 -4.01
N LEU A 66 9.05 -2.04 -3.69
CA LEU A 66 8.16 -1.04 -3.10
C LEU A 66 7.86 0.12 -4.05
N ILE A 67 8.28 0.06 -5.31
CA ILE A 67 8.06 1.12 -6.31
C ILE A 67 6.94 0.66 -7.27
N PRO A 68 6.11 1.58 -7.82
CA PRO A 68 5.17 1.21 -8.88
C PRO A 68 5.84 0.44 -10.02
N CYS A 69 5.22 -0.66 -10.43
CA CYS A 69 5.70 -1.59 -11.45
C CYS A 69 7.16 -2.05 -11.22
N GLY A 70 7.64 -2.01 -9.97
CA GLY A 70 9.04 -2.19 -9.62
C GLY A 70 10.01 -1.33 -10.43
N ASN A 71 9.69 -0.05 -10.59
CA ASN A 71 10.49 0.94 -11.31
C ASN A 71 10.55 0.73 -12.83
N THR A 72 9.59 -0.01 -13.39
CA THR A 72 9.39 -0.18 -14.84
C THR A 72 8.18 0.62 -15.31
N ASN A 73 7.89 0.62 -16.62
CA ASN A 73 6.68 1.20 -17.21
C ASN A 73 6.42 2.68 -16.84
N TYR A 74 7.49 3.43 -16.60
CA TYR A 74 7.45 4.87 -16.39
C TYR A 74 7.75 5.62 -17.69
N GLU A 75 7.28 6.85 -17.76
CA GLU A 75 7.66 7.85 -18.74
C GLU A 75 8.50 8.94 -18.06
N ILE A 76 9.43 9.56 -18.79
CA ILE A 76 10.18 10.70 -18.27
C ILE A 76 9.45 11.97 -18.72
N VAL A 77 8.86 12.69 -17.77
CA VAL A 77 8.13 13.94 -18.02
C VAL A 77 8.76 15.06 -17.20
N GLY A 78 9.33 16.06 -17.87
CA GLY A 78 10.03 17.16 -17.20
C GLY A 78 11.26 16.70 -16.39
N GLY A 79 11.95 15.66 -16.86
CA GLY A 79 13.13 15.10 -16.19
C GLY A 79 12.83 14.17 -15.01
N VAL A 80 11.55 13.91 -14.71
CA VAL A 80 11.12 13.07 -13.58
C VAL A 80 10.41 11.82 -14.11
N ARG A 81 10.71 10.67 -13.50
CA ARG A 81 9.99 9.41 -13.77
C ARG A 81 8.55 9.53 -13.28
N ARG A 82 7.59 9.24 -14.16
CA ARG A 82 6.16 9.24 -13.85
C ARG A 82 5.46 8.01 -14.40
N TRP A 83 4.47 7.52 -13.67
CA TRP A 83 3.65 6.38 -14.05
C TRP A 83 2.23 6.83 -14.39
N LYS A 84 1.61 6.13 -15.33
CA LYS A 84 0.19 6.32 -15.63
C LYS A 84 -0.68 5.96 -14.44
N SER A 85 -1.80 6.66 -14.32
CA SER A 85 -2.74 6.52 -13.21
C SER A 85 -3.25 5.10 -13.02
N GLU A 86 -3.52 4.38 -14.12
CA GLU A 86 -3.92 2.97 -14.08
C GLU A 86 -2.91 2.07 -13.37
N LEU A 87 -1.61 2.27 -13.61
CA LEU A 87 -0.53 1.50 -13.00
C LEU A 87 -0.36 1.85 -11.52
N ILE A 88 -0.55 3.12 -11.18
CA ILE A 88 -0.56 3.57 -9.78
C ILE A 88 -1.73 2.96 -9.03
N LEU A 89 -2.94 3.04 -9.58
CA LEU A 89 -4.13 2.46 -8.95
C LEU A 89 -3.99 0.95 -8.76
N GLU A 90 -3.44 0.23 -9.73
CA GLU A 90 -3.10 -1.18 -9.55
C GLU A 90 -2.14 -1.35 -8.36
N TRP A 91 -1.03 -0.61 -8.36
CA TRP A 91 -0.02 -0.70 -7.31
C TRP A 91 -0.56 -0.33 -5.92
N LEU A 92 -1.42 0.67 -5.80
CA LEU A 92 -2.04 1.07 -4.52
C LEU A 92 -2.85 -0.08 -3.91
N ASN A 93 -3.48 -0.90 -4.75
CA ASN A 93 -4.27 -2.06 -4.32
C ASN A 93 -3.43 -3.31 -4.00
N VAL A 94 -2.12 -3.31 -4.30
CA VAL A 94 -1.21 -4.42 -3.98
C VAL A 94 -1.00 -4.49 -2.47
N THR A 95 -1.47 -5.58 -1.86
CA THR A 95 -1.21 -5.89 -0.45
C THR A 95 0.04 -6.77 -0.31
N ASP A 96 0.50 -6.99 0.93
CA ASP A 96 1.68 -7.79 1.23
C ASP A 96 1.69 -9.18 0.57
N LYS A 97 0.51 -9.84 0.47
CA LYS A 97 0.36 -11.16 -0.15
C LYS A 97 0.38 -11.13 -1.69
N ASP A 98 0.11 -9.96 -2.27
CA ASP A 98 0.02 -9.78 -3.73
C ASP A 98 1.36 -9.31 -4.32
N ILE A 99 2.35 -8.98 -3.47
CA ILE A 99 3.64 -8.42 -3.89
C ILE A 99 4.42 -9.36 -4.81
N ILE A 100 4.47 -10.66 -4.53
CA ILE A 100 5.20 -11.61 -5.39
C ILE A 100 4.56 -11.70 -6.78
N PRO A 101 3.25 -12.02 -6.92
CA PRO A 101 2.58 -12.02 -8.23
C PRO A 101 2.71 -10.67 -8.97
N TYR A 102 2.63 -9.56 -8.23
CA TYR A 102 2.77 -8.23 -8.80
C TYR A 102 4.17 -8.01 -9.39
N LEU A 103 5.23 -8.36 -8.68
CA LEU A 103 6.59 -8.19 -9.16
C LEU A 103 6.92 -9.14 -10.32
N GLU A 104 6.38 -10.37 -10.31
CA GLU A 104 6.48 -11.30 -11.43
C GLU A 104 5.81 -10.76 -12.70
N LYS A 105 4.61 -10.17 -12.58
CA LYS A 105 3.89 -9.52 -13.70
C LYS A 105 4.73 -8.47 -14.42
N TYR A 106 5.55 -7.73 -13.67
CA TYR A 106 6.41 -6.66 -14.20
C TYR A 106 7.86 -7.11 -14.41
N HIS A 107 8.14 -8.42 -14.31
CA HIS A 107 9.48 -9.00 -14.48
C HIS A 107 10.55 -8.38 -13.57
N VAL A 108 10.15 -7.96 -12.36
CA VAL A 108 11.03 -7.32 -11.39
C VAL A 108 11.72 -8.40 -10.57
N PRO A 109 13.06 -8.45 -10.54
CA PRO A 109 13.77 -9.46 -9.76
C PRO A 109 13.51 -9.27 -8.26
N LEU A 110 13.16 -10.36 -7.57
CA LEU A 110 12.96 -10.41 -6.12
C LEU A 110 14.30 -10.44 -5.38
N THR A 111 15.13 -9.42 -5.59
CA THR A 111 16.49 -9.32 -5.04
C THR A 111 16.58 -8.32 -3.90
N GLY A 112 17.52 -8.55 -2.97
CA GLY A 112 17.78 -7.68 -1.83
C GLY A 112 16.90 -7.97 -0.62
N ARG A 113 17.18 -7.31 0.52
CA ARG A 113 16.58 -7.63 1.83
C ARG A 113 15.05 -7.65 1.83
N ILE A 114 14.41 -6.73 1.10
CA ILE A 114 12.94 -6.65 1.05
C ILE A 114 12.36 -7.75 0.16
N GLY A 115 12.94 -8.00 -1.02
CA GLY A 115 12.54 -9.12 -1.88
C GLY A 115 12.66 -10.47 -1.16
N GLU A 116 13.78 -10.70 -0.47
CA GLU A 116 14.01 -11.89 0.34
C GLU A 116 13.00 -12.04 1.49
N LYS A 117 12.59 -10.94 2.13
CA LYS A 117 11.56 -10.94 3.17
C LYS A 117 10.23 -11.46 2.61
N TYR A 118 9.81 -10.95 1.46
CA TYR A 118 8.55 -11.38 0.83
C TYR A 118 8.62 -12.83 0.35
N LEU A 119 9.75 -13.26 -0.25
CA LEU A 119 9.99 -14.66 -0.61
C LEU A 119 9.92 -15.60 0.61
N LYS A 120 10.54 -15.24 1.74
CA LYS A 120 10.46 -16.06 2.96
C LYS A 120 9.04 -16.15 3.52
N LYS A 121 8.27 -15.06 3.43
CA LYS A 121 6.93 -14.96 4.02
C LYS A 121 5.85 -15.59 3.14
N TYR A 122 5.96 -15.45 1.82
CA TYR A 122 4.90 -15.81 0.86
C TYR A 122 5.38 -16.66 -0.32
N GLY A 123 6.70 -16.86 -0.48
CA GLY A 123 7.29 -17.63 -1.58
C GLY A 123 7.30 -19.15 -1.36
N LYS A 124 6.77 -19.66 -0.24
CA LYS A 124 6.54 -21.10 -0.10
C LYS A 124 5.36 -21.50 -0.98
N LYS A 125 5.64 -21.94 -2.21
CA LYS A 125 4.77 -22.89 -2.89
C LYS A 125 4.82 -24.19 -2.08
N GLU A 126 3.65 -24.71 -1.73
CA GLU A 126 3.53 -26.09 -1.29
C GLU A 126 4.09 -26.98 -2.41
N GLU A 127 5.28 -27.55 -2.20
CA GLU A 127 5.62 -28.83 -2.80
C GLU A 127 5.10 -29.90 -1.82
N SER A 128 3.80 -30.16 -1.93
CA SER A 128 3.18 -31.39 -1.47
C SER A 128 2.86 -32.20 -2.72
N VAL A 129 3.73 -33.14 -3.07
CA VAL A 129 3.50 -34.57 -3.42
C VAL A 129 4.83 -35.13 -3.93
#